data_AF-W6VC41-F1
#
_entry.id   AF-W6VC41-F1
#
_cell.length_a   1.000
_cell.length_b   1.000
_cell.length_c   1.000
_cell.angle_alpha   90.00
_cell.angle_beta   90.00
_cell.angle_gamma   90.00
#
_symmetry.space_group_name_H-M   'P 1'
#
loop_
_entity.id
_entity.type
_entity.pdbx_description
1 polymer ?
#
loop_
_entity_poly.entity_id
_entity_poly.type
_entity_poly.pdbx_seq_one_letter_code
_entity_poly.pdbx_strand_id
1 'polypeptide(L)'
;MKPPNPSSLDEQILTQAAHWCMRLHDDTCTTEERLDFQRWVQNDPRHAFEYAKMLEIWDLSDELPNNQSTSKKLLTDLSTPRNGARRM
;
A
#
# COMPACT_ATOMS: atom_id res chain seq x y z
N MET A 1 31.20 23.46 7.74
CA MET A 1 30.57 22.16 7.45
C MET A 1 29.51 21.94 8.52
N LYS A 2 28.22 21.88 8.14
CA LYS A 2 27.13 21.67 9.10
C LYS A 2 27.18 20.20 9.54
N PRO A 3 27.19 19.87 10.84
CA PRO A 3 27.17 18.47 11.28
C PRO A 3 25.91 17.81 10.71
N PRO A 4 25.96 16.53 10.31
CA PRO A 4 24.77 15.82 9.86
C PRO A 4 23.76 15.86 11.01
N ASN A 5 22.63 16.53 10.75
CA ASN A 5 21.52 16.58 11.69
C ASN A 5 20.98 15.15 11.83
N PRO A 6 20.77 14.61 13.05
CA PRO A 6 20.25 13.25 13.24
C PRO A 6 18.98 12.96 12.40
N SER A 7 18.16 13.98 12.13
CA SER A 7 16.96 13.90 11.28
C SER A 7 17.22 13.36 9.87
N SER A 8 18.38 13.64 9.26
CA SER A 8 18.69 13.20 7.89
C SER A 8 19.02 11.71 7.80
N LEU A 9 19.42 11.08 8.90
CA LEU A 9 19.61 9.62 8.93
C LEU A 9 18.26 8.91 9.03
N ASP A 10 17.36 9.41 9.88
CA ASP A 10 16.01 8.86 10.02
C ASP A 10 15.21 9.00 8.70
N GLU A 11 15.36 10.11 7.98
CA GLU A 11 14.77 10.27 6.63
C GLU A 11 15.30 9.25 5.61
N GLN A 12 16.59 8.90 5.67
CA GLN A 12 17.17 7.88 4.80
C GLN A 12 16.64 6.48 5.13
N ILE A 13 16.50 6.16 6.42
CA ILE A 13 15.91 4.91 6.89
C ILE A 13 14.45 4.82 6.43
N LEU A 14 13.68 5.89 6.60
CA LEU A 14 12.29 5.98 6.17
C LEU A 14 12.15 5.77 4.65
N THR A 15 13.03 6.40 3.87
CA THR A 15 13.04 6.26 2.41
C THR A 15 13.39 4.84 1.98
N GLN A 16 14.36 4.21 2.65
CA GLN A 16 14.73 2.80 2.39
C GLN A 16 13.62 1.84 2.80
N ALA A 17 12.93 2.09 3.92
CA ALA A 17 11.77 1.32 4.34
C ALA A 17 10.65 1.36 3.29
N ALA A 18 10.32 2.54 2.77
CA ALA A 18 9.33 2.70 1.70
C ALA A 18 9.75 1.98 0.41
N HIS A 19 11.02 2.08 0.01
CA HIS A 19 11.57 1.36 -1.14
C HIS A 19 11.43 -0.16 -0.98
N TRP A 20 11.81 -0.71 0.17
CA TRP A 20 11.67 -2.14 0.44
C TRP A 20 10.20 -2.58 0.51
N CYS A 21 9.31 -1.72 1.01
CA CYS A 21 7.88 -1.98 0.99
C CYS A 21 7.38 -2.18 -0.45
N MET A 22 7.72 -1.28 -1.38
CA MET A 22 7.37 -1.48 -2.80
C MET A 22 8.02 -2.75 -3.38
N ARG A 23 9.31 -2.99 -3.10
CA ARG A 23 10.04 -4.09 -3.73
C ARG A 23 9.55 -5.47 -3.26
N LEU A 24 9.23 -5.63 -1.98
CA LEU A 24 8.79 -6.91 -1.41
C LEU A 24 7.35 -7.29 -1.77
N HIS A 25 6.51 -6.30 -2.08
CA HIS A 25 5.16 -6.51 -2.59
C HIS A 25 5.12 -6.76 -4.10
N ASP A 26 6.24 -6.61 -4.80
CA ASP A 26 6.33 -6.88 -6.22
C ASP A 26 6.62 -8.38 -6.48
N ASP A 27 5.83 -9.01 -7.36
CA ASP A 27 5.95 -10.44 -7.70
C ASP A 27 7.30 -10.82 -8.34
N THR A 28 8.05 -9.84 -8.86
CA THR A 28 9.37 -10.06 -9.47
C THR A 28 10.52 -9.96 -8.45
N CYS A 29 10.22 -9.85 -7.15
CA CYS A 29 11.22 -9.78 -6.10
C CYS A 29 12.03 -11.07 -6.02
N THR A 30 13.34 -10.95 -6.25
CA THR A 30 14.29 -12.06 -6.28
C THR A 30 14.75 -12.46 -4.88
N THR A 31 15.30 -13.68 -4.76
CA THR A 31 15.88 -14.16 -3.50
C THR A 31 17.07 -13.29 -3.05
N GLU A 32 17.87 -12.76 -3.97
CA GLU A 32 19.00 -11.87 -3.65
C GLU A 32 18.52 -10.57 -2.99
N GLU A 33 17.46 -9.97 -3.51
CA GLU A 33 16.88 -8.75 -2.94
C GLU A 33 16.26 -9.00 -1.56
N ARG A 34 15.67 -10.18 -1.34
CA ARG A 34 15.18 -10.59 -0.02
C ARG A 34 16.35 -10.73 0.98
N LEU A 35 17.49 -11.26 0.55
CA LEU A 35 18.69 -11.35 1.38
C LEU A 35 19.25 -9.96 1.71
N ASP A 36 19.26 -9.04 0.74
CA ASP A 36 19.71 -7.67 0.97
C ASP A 36 18.77 -6.90 1.90
N PHE A 37 17.46 -7.11 1.78
CA PHE A 37 16.51 -6.63 2.78
C PHE A 37 16.80 -7.18 4.17
N GLN A 38 17.04 -8.49 4.30
CA GLN A 38 17.37 -9.09 5.60
C GLN A 38 18.65 -8.51 6.20
N ARG A 39 19.68 -8.25 5.39
CA ARG A 39 20.92 -7.59 5.83
C ARG A 39 20.64 -6.16 6.28
N TRP A 40 19.81 -5.44 5.53
CA TRP A 40 19.41 -4.08 5.87
C TRP A 40 18.69 -4.05 7.22
N VAL A 41 17.68 -4.89 7.45
CA VAL A 41 16.94 -4.94 8.73
C VAL A 41 17.85 -5.34 9.90
N GLN A 42 18.77 -6.29 9.69
CA GLN A 42 19.69 -6.74 10.74
C GLN A 42 20.78 -5.72 11.08
N ASN A 43 21.05 -4.77 10.19
CA ASN A 43 22.10 -3.78 10.38
C ASN A 43 21.75 -2.75 11.47
N ASP A 44 20.48 -2.36 11.60
CA ASP A 44 20.04 -1.43 12.64
C ASP A 44 18.59 -1.75 13.07
N PRO A 45 18.31 -1.90 14.38
CA PRO A 45 16.95 -2.17 14.87
C PRO A 45 15.92 -1.10 14.45
N ARG A 46 16.35 0.15 14.18
CA ARG A 46 15.48 1.21 13.67
C ARG A 46 14.94 0.92 12.27
N HIS A 47 15.69 0.18 11.44
CA HIS A 47 15.23 -0.23 10.11
C HIS A 47 13.99 -1.11 10.20
N ALA A 48 13.98 -2.07 11.13
CA ALA A 48 12.82 -2.92 11.39
C ALA A 48 11.60 -2.09 11.82
N PHE A 49 11.81 -1.11 12.69
CA PHE A 49 10.76 -0.26 13.22
C PHE A 49 10.12 0.63 12.14
N GLU A 50 10.93 1.33 11.34
CA GLU A 50 10.41 2.19 10.26
C GLU A 50 9.78 1.37 9.13
N TYR A 51 10.30 0.17 8.85
CA TYR A 51 9.66 -0.75 7.91
C TYR A 51 8.29 -1.23 8.40
N ALA A 52 8.14 -1.56 9.69
CA ALA A 52 6.86 -1.96 10.27
C ALA A 52 5.78 -0.87 10.11
N LYS A 53 6.15 0.40 10.28
CA LYS A 53 5.24 1.53 10.03
C LYS A 53 4.79 1.62 8.57
N MET A 54 5.71 1.43 7.62
CA MET A 54 5.40 1.44 6.19
C MET A 54 4.50 0.27 5.80
N LEU A 55 4.68 -0.89 6.45
CA LEU A 55 3.79 -2.04 6.30
C LEU A 55 2.39 -1.76 6.82
N GLU A 56 2.25 -1.14 8.00
CA GLU A 56 0.93 -0.80 8.55
C GLU A 56 0.11 0.08 7.58
N ILE A 57 0.76 1.07 6.95
CA ILE A 57 0.11 1.92 5.95
C ILE A 57 -0.32 1.11 4.71
N TRP A 58 0.53 0.18 4.27
CA TRP A 58 0.25 -0.67 3.12
C TRP A 58 -0.90 -1.65 3.40
N ASP A 59 -0.88 -2.31 4.55
CA ASP A 59 -1.91 -3.26 5.00
C ASP A 59 -3.29 -2.59 5.08
N LEU A 60 -3.36 -1.41 5.71
CA LEU A 60 -4.57 -0.58 5.75
C LEU A 60 -5.07 -0.20 4.34
N SER A 61 -4.17 -0.08 3.36
CA SER A 61 -4.54 0.22 1.97
C SER A 61 -5.08 -1.00 1.23
N ASP A 62 -4.63 -2.22 1.56
CA ASP A 62 -5.13 -3.48 1.00
C ASP A 62 -6.52 -3.83 1.54
N GLU A 63 -6.79 -3.52 2.81
CA GLU A 63 -8.10 -3.70 3.44
C GLU A 63 -9.19 -2.78 2.86
N LEU A 64 -8.82 -1.75 2.11
CA LEU A 64 -9.81 -0.91 1.45
C LEU A 64 -10.58 -1.75 0.43
N PRO A 65 -11.93 -1.78 0.52
CA PRO A 65 -12.72 -2.55 -0.42
C PRO A 65 -12.39 -2.05 -1.83
N ASN A 66 -11.80 -2.94 -2.63
CA ASN A 66 -11.54 -2.72 -4.05
C ASN A 66 -12.91 -2.60 -4.73
N ASN A 67 -13.49 -1.40 -4.68
CA ASN A 67 -14.83 -1.09 -5.14
C ASN A 67 -14.84 -1.01 -6.67
N GLN A 68 -14.44 -2.10 -7.31
CA GLN A 68 -14.64 -2.33 -8.73
C GLN A 68 -16.07 -2.83 -8.99
N SER A 69 -16.85 -3.16 -7.94
CA SER A 69 -18.13 -3.85 -8.05
C SER A 69 -19.40 -3.07 -7.74
N THR A 70 -19.36 -1.89 -7.15
CA THR A 70 -20.62 -1.11 -6.97
C THR A 70 -20.90 -0.11 -8.09
N SER A 71 -19.92 0.26 -8.91
CA SER A 71 -20.11 1.18 -10.03
C SER A 71 -21.00 0.61 -11.15
N LYS A 72 -21.07 -0.73 -11.28
CA LYS A 72 -21.88 -1.38 -12.31
C LYS A 72 -23.30 -1.77 -11.88
N LYS A 73 -23.65 -1.68 -10.59
CA LYS A 73 -25.03 -1.96 -10.13
C LYS A 73 -25.90 -0.71 -10.00
N LEU A 74 -25.30 0.48 -9.87
CA LEU A 74 -26.08 1.73 -9.76
C LEU A 74 -26.56 2.26 -11.12
N LEU A 75 -25.92 1.88 -12.23
CA LEU A 75 -26.27 2.38 -13.56
C LEU A 75 -27.34 1.53 -14.30
N THR A 76 -27.68 0.34 -13.80
CA THR A 76 -28.63 -0.57 -14.48
C THR A 76 -30.04 -0.55 -13.88
N ASP A 77 -30.22 -0.04 -12.65
CA ASP A 77 -31.52 -0.07 -11.96
C ASP A 77 -32.49 1.06 -12.39
N LEU A 78 -31.99 2.12 -13.06
CA LEU A 78 -32.81 3.27 -13.51
C LEU A 78 -33.57 3.02 -14.82
N SER A 79 -33.36 1.89 -15.49
CA SER A 79 -33.95 1.59 -16.81
C SER A 79 -35.01 0.49 -16.74
N THR A 80 -35.97 0.58 -15.81
CA THR A 80 -37.23 -0.16 -15.95
C THR A 80 -38.32 0.81 -16.43
N PRO A 81 -38.80 0.71 -17.68
CA PRO A 81 -39.95 1.49 -18.11
C PRO A 81 -41.18 0.97 -17.37
N ARG A 82 -41.73 1.77 -16.47
CA ARG A 82 -43.04 1.53 -15.84
C ARG A 82 -44.13 1.75 -16.89
N ASN A 83 -44.34 0.76 -17.75
CA ASN A 83 -45.49 0.68 -18.64
C ASN A 83 -46.43 -0.40 -18.08
N GLY A 84 -47.59 0.03 -17.59
CA GLY A 84 -48.53 -0.84 -16.89
C GLY A 84 -49.84 -0.15 -16.63
N ALA A 85 -50.67 -0.12 -17.67
CA ALA A 85 -52.05 0.31 -17.67
C ALA A 85 -52.85 -0.27 -16.49
N ARG A 86 -53.67 0.55 -15.84
CA ARG A 86 -54.87 0.04 -15.17
C ARG A 86 -56.00 1.05 -15.29
N ARG A 87 -56.90 0.71 -16.22
CA ARG A 87 -58.30 1.11 -16.37
C ARG A 87 -58.95 1.50 -15.02
N MET A 88 -59.79 2.54 -15.01
CA MET A 88 -61.26 2.51 -14.76
C MET A 88 -61.87 3.86 -15.14
#